data_AF-A0A956QUY0-F1
#
_entry.id   AF-A0A956QUY0-F1
#
_cell.length_a   1.000
_cell.length_b   1.000
_cell.length_c   1.000
_cell.angle_alpha   90.00
_cell.angle_beta   90.00
_cell.angle_gamma   90.00
#
_symmetry.space_group_name_H-M   'P 1'
#
loop_
_entity.id
_entity.type
_entity.pdbx_description
1 polymer ?
#
loop_
_entity_poly.entity_id
_entity_poly.type
_entity_poly.pdbx_seq_one_letter_code
_entity_poly.pdbx_strand_id
1 'polypeptide(L)'
;MQVKWLTRTLGLFLLTFALSGCDDIDRIVWSSDGKIACVLAADGLRLTDGGGALSPVAERDVRLARWAAGSGRSKRLFTVTSKPLKTWPEIEKIEDAENLDTIKTSAAEILMRADLSKGDWEKFTSEASDLPFLAEAAILADHQDHKKLKGLFGGNWDKSMRDASLDVYSVNAHDVDGSTVGEGRTLLQTAREVVDLYPQENLADSQNAGRALAVILKPEPHQEPYPHRILVLDAKEGKQLARIEGASKFPSWSPDGTTLYYIGIEGTGKASDSLTHMGSLKAAVLFDRSGELLPSAGDHQVLARLIFGCESRVKVRKNGDIVFSSHDVTLPCVPSDFSHEHTIYTLSPGKRATVARLFPRRSSLGAGNLRHYFEFNPSETRVSLPDKEGFVTVVDLATGELTVVDGDGFTPADSLKFLPHWLSDDVICLPGSLDDNPGQGTEVVLYDLKEKKGRSISRDWPKAATSKFLE
;
A
#
# COMPACT_ATOMS: atom_id res chain seq x y z
N MET A 1 33.28 10.23 -20.24
CA MET A 1 32.02 10.17 -21.02
C MET A 1 30.84 9.81 -20.09
N GLN A 2 30.64 10.60 -19.02
CA GLN A 2 29.74 10.27 -17.89
C GLN A 2 28.85 11.45 -17.42
N VAL A 3 28.82 12.56 -18.17
CA VAL A 3 28.16 13.82 -17.70
C VAL A 3 26.77 14.04 -18.34
N LYS A 4 26.28 13.14 -19.20
CA LYS A 4 24.98 13.30 -19.89
C LYS A 4 23.76 12.67 -19.20
N TRP A 5 23.91 12.11 -18.00
CA TRP A 5 22.81 11.47 -17.27
C TRP A 5 22.12 12.36 -16.22
N LEU A 6 22.72 13.49 -15.79
CA LEU A 6 22.16 14.32 -14.71
C LEU A 6 21.15 15.39 -15.16
N THR A 7 21.15 15.84 -16.41
CA THR A 7 20.15 16.82 -16.89
C THR A 7 18.80 16.21 -17.22
N ARG A 8 18.66 14.88 -17.15
CA ARG A 8 17.37 14.19 -17.24
C ARG A 8 16.66 14.07 -15.89
N THR A 9 17.36 14.21 -14.76
CA THR A 9 16.81 13.88 -13.44
C THR A 9 15.77 14.89 -12.94
N LEU A 10 15.83 16.16 -13.33
CA LEU A 10 14.79 17.14 -12.97
C LEU A 10 13.57 17.10 -13.92
N GLY A 11 13.79 16.74 -15.18
CA GLY A 11 12.69 16.38 -16.09
C GLY A 11 12.03 15.04 -15.72
N LEU A 12 12.71 14.19 -14.93
CA LEU A 12 12.21 12.91 -14.44
C LEU A 12 11.40 13.03 -13.15
N PHE A 13 11.70 13.99 -12.27
CA PHE A 13 10.83 14.36 -11.14
C PHE A 13 9.48 14.93 -11.62
N LEU A 14 9.48 15.56 -12.79
CA LEU A 14 8.29 16.10 -13.46
C LEU A 14 7.51 15.06 -14.28
N LEU A 15 8.12 13.89 -14.57
CA LEU A 15 7.46 12.74 -15.21
C LEU A 15 7.04 11.65 -14.21
N THR A 16 7.29 11.84 -12.91
CA THR A 16 6.83 10.92 -11.87
C THR A 16 5.31 10.98 -11.69
N PHE A 17 4.67 12.11 -12.03
CA PHE A 17 3.21 12.28 -11.91
C PHE A 17 2.39 11.65 -13.05
N ALA A 18 3.00 11.30 -14.18
CA ALA A 18 2.31 10.60 -15.27
C ALA A 18 2.61 9.09 -15.31
N LEU A 19 3.55 8.61 -14.48
CA LEU A 19 3.95 7.22 -14.36
C LEU A 19 3.77 6.64 -12.95
N SER A 20 3.09 7.34 -12.04
CA SER A 20 2.51 6.75 -10.82
C SER A 20 1.39 5.73 -11.09
N GLY A 21 1.25 5.27 -12.34
CA GLY A 21 0.40 4.15 -12.73
C GLY A 21 1.03 2.77 -12.46
N CYS A 22 2.23 2.68 -11.88
CA CYS A 22 2.75 1.43 -11.36
C CYS A 22 2.38 1.33 -9.87
N ASP A 23 1.49 0.40 -9.54
CA ASP A 23 1.18 -0.16 -8.21
C ASP A 23 -0.19 0.21 -7.58
N ASP A 24 -1.08 0.88 -8.31
CA ASP A 24 -2.51 0.93 -7.92
C ASP A 24 -3.21 -0.40 -8.27
N ILE A 25 -2.75 -1.50 -7.68
CA ILE A 25 -3.29 -2.84 -7.92
C ILE A 25 -4.47 -3.18 -6.99
N ASP A 26 -4.79 -2.36 -6.00
CA ASP A 26 -5.96 -2.60 -5.12
C ASP A 26 -7.22 -1.87 -5.58
N ARG A 27 -7.58 -2.05 -6.85
CA ARG A 27 -8.74 -1.37 -7.47
C ARG A 27 -10.08 -1.96 -7.06
N ILE A 28 -10.11 -3.23 -6.65
CA ILE A 28 -11.33 -3.94 -6.26
C ILE A 28 -11.12 -4.60 -4.90
N VAL A 29 -11.96 -4.23 -3.94
CA VAL A 29 -11.86 -4.75 -2.57
C VAL A 29 -13.23 -5.18 -2.09
N TRP A 30 -13.39 -6.48 -1.83
CA TRP A 30 -14.64 -7.05 -1.34
C TRP A 30 -14.80 -6.83 0.16
N SER A 31 -16.04 -6.64 0.60
CA SER A 31 -16.41 -6.72 2.01
C SER A 31 -16.09 -8.10 2.55
N SER A 32 -15.89 -8.21 3.86
CA SER A 32 -15.56 -9.48 4.52
C SER A 32 -16.62 -10.57 4.35
N ASP A 33 -17.87 -10.18 4.05
CA ASP A 33 -18.97 -11.11 3.77
C ASP A 33 -19.16 -11.41 2.27
N GLY A 34 -18.32 -10.84 1.40
CA GLY A 34 -18.33 -11.06 -0.04
C GLY A 34 -19.58 -10.54 -0.75
N LYS A 35 -20.39 -9.67 -0.15
CA LYS A 35 -21.63 -9.20 -0.78
C LYS A 35 -21.44 -7.96 -1.64
N ILE A 36 -20.55 -7.07 -1.23
CA ILE A 36 -20.31 -5.77 -1.89
C ILE A 36 -18.81 -5.61 -2.09
N ALA A 37 -18.40 -5.08 -3.23
CA ALA A 37 -17.04 -4.61 -3.48
C ALA A 37 -17.01 -3.10 -3.67
N CYS A 38 -15.94 -2.49 -3.20
CA CYS A 38 -15.52 -1.18 -3.65
C CYS A 38 -14.78 -1.31 -4.98
N VAL A 39 -15.10 -0.44 -5.93
CA VAL A 39 -14.44 -0.32 -7.23
C VAL A 39 -13.85 1.08 -7.32
N LEU A 40 -12.53 1.18 -7.36
CA LEU A 40 -11.80 2.43 -7.58
C LEU A 40 -11.68 2.67 -9.09
N ALA A 41 -12.72 3.26 -9.65
CA ALA A 41 -12.79 3.63 -11.06
C ALA A 41 -12.04 4.95 -11.33
N ALA A 42 -11.77 5.24 -12.61
CA ALA A 42 -11.13 6.49 -13.02
C ALA A 42 -11.98 7.75 -12.71
N ASP A 43 -13.30 7.59 -12.56
CA ASP A 43 -14.22 8.68 -12.22
C ASP A 43 -14.56 8.79 -10.73
N GLY A 44 -14.09 7.86 -9.90
CA GLY A 44 -14.23 7.84 -8.45
C GLY A 44 -14.52 6.45 -7.87
N LEU A 45 -14.79 6.42 -6.56
CA LEU A 45 -15.22 5.24 -5.84
C LEU A 45 -16.68 4.89 -6.21
N ARG A 46 -16.92 3.62 -6.49
CA ARG A 46 -18.24 3.02 -6.72
C ARG A 46 -18.37 1.73 -5.92
N LEU A 47 -19.60 1.24 -5.74
CA LEU A 47 -19.89 -0.06 -5.15
C LEU A 47 -20.47 -1.01 -6.20
N THR A 48 -20.10 -2.28 -6.15
CA THR A 48 -20.72 -3.35 -6.96
C THR A 48 -21.10 -4.53 -6.08
N ASP A 49 -22.08 -5.32 -6.50
CA ASP A 49 -22.37 -6.62 -5.91
C ASP A 49 -21.77 -7.76 -6.76
N GLY A 50 -21.99 -9.01 -6.32
CA GLY A 50 -21.64 -10.19 -7.11
C GLY A 50 -22.38 -10.30 -8.44
N GLY A 51 -23.49 -9.59 -8.63
CA GLY A 51 -24.21 -9.51 -9.90
C GLY A 51 -23.55 -8.59 -10.93
N GLY A 52 -22.67 -7.69 -10.50
CA GLY A 52 -22.03 -6.68 -11.35
C GLY A 52 -22.81 -5.36 -11.44
N ALA A 53 -23.86 -5.20 -10.62
CA ALA A 53 -24.62 -3.95 -10.59
C ALA A 53 -23.79 -2.84 -9.92
N LEU A 54 -23.36 -1.85 -10.71
CA LEU A 54 -22.50 -0.77 -10.25
C LEU A 54 -23.32 0.44 -9.77
N SER A 55 -23.01 0.95 -8.58
CA SER A 55 -23.61 2.16 -8.02
C SER A 55 -23.19 3.41 -8.82
N PRO A 56 -23.89 4.55 -8.64
CA PRO A 56 -23.34 5.86 -9.00
C PRO A 56 -21.98 6.13 -8.31
N VAL A 57 -21.23 7.14 -8.79
CA VAL A 57 -20.00 7.60 -8.12
C VAL A 57 -20.36 8.06 -6.71
N ALA A 58 -19.80 7.37 -5.72
CA ALA A 58 -20.01 7.65 -4.31
C ALA A 58 -19.10 8.78 -3.81
N GLU A 59 -17.83 8.75 -4.21
CA GLU A 59 -16.82 9.74 -3.82
C GLU A 59 -15.79 9.91 -4.95
N ARG A 60 -15.29 11.14 -5.14
CA ARG A 60 -14.27 11.44 -6.16
C ARG A 60 -12.88 11.48 -5.53
N ASP A 61 -11.86 11.37 -6.37
CA ASP A 61 -10.45 11.51 -5.98
C ASP A 61 -9.98 10.48 -4.92
N VAL A 62 -10.71 9.36 -4.80
CA VAL A 62 -10.35 8.24 -3.93
C VAL A 62 -9.21 7.45 -4.56
N ARG A 63 -8.12 7.31 -3.80
CA ARG A 63 -6.91 6.56 -4.15
C ARG A 63 -6.92 5.15 -3.58
N LEU A 64 -7.46 4.98 -2.38
CA LEU A 64 -7.49 3.70 -1.65
C LEU A 64 -8.84 3.50 -0.97
N ALA A 65 -9.24 2.24 -0.84
CA ALA A 65 -10.43 1.83 -0.10
C ALA A 65 -10.16 0.52 0.66
N ARG A 66 -10.60 0.44 1.93
CA ARG A 66 -10.53 -0.76 2.76
C ARG A 66 -11.74 -0.90 3.65
N TRP A 67 -12.34 -2.08 3.63
CA TRP A 67 -13.44 -2.41 4.54
C TRP A 67 -12.91 -2.62 5.96
N ALA A 68 -13.61 -2.08 6.94
CA ALA A 68 -13.40 -2.46 8.32
C ALA A 68 -13.74 -3.94 8.51
N ALA A 69 -12.82 -4.70 9.10
CA ALA A 69 -13.07 -6.10 9.42
C ALA A 69 -14.24 -6.26 10.41
N GLY A 70 -15.06 -7.30 10.20
CA GLY A 70 -16.16 -7.63 11.11
C GLY A 70 -17.10 -8.70 10.56
N SER A 71 -17.85 -9.32 11.47
CA SER A 71 -18.81 -10.40 11.23
C SER A 71 -20.07 -9.90 10.51
N GLY A 72 -19.97 -9.63 9.20
CA GLY A 72 -21.10 -9.42 8.29
C GLY A 72 -22.03 -8.22 8.57
N ARG A 73 -21.72 -7.39 9.57
CA ARG A 73 -22.42 -6.14 9.90
C ARG A 73 -21.56 -4.89 9.78
N SER A 74 -20.24 -5.05 9.61
CA SER A 74 -19.36 -3.91 9.49
C SER A 74 -19.64 -3.21 8.16
N LYS A 75 -20.47 -2.18 8.26
CA LYS A 75 -20.83 -1.24 7.20
C LYS A 75 -19.77 -0.15 7.05
N ARG A 76 -18.60 -0.29 7.66
CA ARG A 76 -17.61 0.79 7.67
C ARG A 76 -16.59 0.61 6.56
N LEU A 77 -16.41 1.66 5.79
CA LEU A 77 -15.41 1.77 4.73
C LEU A 77 -14.43 2.87 5.08
N PHE A 78 -13.13 2.58 4.96
CA PHE A 78 -12.09 3.59 5.03
C PHE A 78 -11.64 3.94 3.61
N THR A 79 -11.50 5.23 3.33
CA THR A 79 -11.01 5.72 2.04
C THR A 79 -9.80 6.62 2.25
N VAL A 80 -8.99 6.75 1.20
CA VAL A 80 -7.98 7.81 1.10
C VAL A 80 -8.31 8.65 -0.11
N THR A 81 -8.50 9.95 0.09
CA THR A 81 -8.59 10.92 -1.02
C THR A 81 -7.32 11.74 -1.10
N SER A 82 -6.89 12.13 -2.31
CA SER A 82 -5.80 13.10 -2.47
C SER A 82 -6.29 14.41 -3.10
N LYS A 83 -5.75 15.54 -2.63
CA LYS A 83 -6.00 16.86 -3.20
C LYS A 83 -4.71 17.67 -3.26
N PRO A 84 -4.42 18.37 -4.36
CA PRO A 84 -3.22 19.19 -4.44
C PRO A 84 -3.32 20.39 -3.49
N LEU A 85 -2.31 20.57 -2.65
CA LEU A 85 -1.99 21.77 -1.91
C LEU A 85 -0.90 22.58 -2.62
N LYS A 86 -1.04 23.90 -2.52
CA LYS A 86 -0.12 24.85 -3.16
C LYS A 86 0.35 25.97 -2.24
N THR A 87 -0.18 26.06 -1.02
CA THR A 87 0.12 27.19 -0.13
C THR A 87 0.71 26.73 1.19
N TRP A 88 1.75 27.45 1.64
CA TRP A 88 2.37 27.19 2.92
C TRP A 88 1.38 27.20 4.11
N PRO A 89 0.43 28.15 4.22
CA PRO A 89 -0.51 28.16 5.35
C PRO A 89 -1.43 26.92 5.44
N GLU A 90 -1.65 26.21 4.34
CA GLU A 90 -2.38 24.93 4.34
C GLU A 90 -1.48 23.78 4.79
N ILE A 91 -0.24 23.74 4.29
CA ILE A 91 0.77 22.75 4.67
C ILE A 91 1.09 22.86 6.18
N GLU A 92 1.27 24.09 6.68
CA GLU A 92 1.61 24.33 8.08
C GLU A 92 0.54 23.80 9.06
N LYS A 93 -0.72 23.72 8.64
CA LYS A 93 -1.83 23.24 9.49
C LYS A 93 -1.88 21.72 9.65
N ILE A 94 -1.29 20.97 8.72
CA ILE A 94 -1.39 19.51 8.67
C ILE A 94 -0.09 18.82 9.10
N GLU A 95 1.03 19.54 9.08
CA GLU A 95 2.33 19.00 9.47
C GLU A 95 2.48 18.93 10.98
N ASP A 96 3.19 17.90 11.43
CA ASP A 96 3.61 17.80 12.83
C ASP A 96 4.78 18.76 13.13
N ALA A 97 4.98 19.06 14.41
CA ALA A 97 5.99 20.02 14.84
C ALA A 97 7.44 19.61 14.46
N GLU A 98 7.71 18.31 14.38
CA GLU A 98 9.03 17.75 14.04
C GLU A 98 9.35 17.99 12.55
N ASN A 99 8.40 17.69 11.67
CA ASN A 99 8.51 17.96 10.24
C ASN A 99 8.59 19.45 9.98
N LEU A 100 7.78 20.28 10.67
CA LEU A 100 7.79 21.73 10.49
C LEU A 100 9.16 22.36 10.78
N ASP A 101 9.86 21.90 11.81
CA ASP A 101 11.21 22.38 12.13
C ASP A 101 12.22 22.00 11.03
N THR A 102 12.12 20.75 10.55
CA THR A 102 12.96 20.26 9.46
C THR A 102 12.69 21.03 8.16
N ILE A 103 11.41 21.25 7.81
CA ILE A 103 11.01 22.03 6.63
C ILE A 103 11.53 23.47 6.70
N LYS A 104 11.42 24.12 7.87
CA LYS A 104 11.96 25.47 8.09
C LYS A 104 13.47 25.51 7.90
N THR A 105 14.18 24.50 8.40
CA THR A 105 15.62 24.36 8.22
C THR A 105 15.99 24.18 6.73
N SER A 106 15.32 23.27 6.03
CA SER A 106 15.50 23.04 4.59
C SER A 106 15.15 24.29 3.76
N ALA A 107 14.12 25.06 4.14
CA ALA A 107 13.74 26.27 3.43
C ALA A 107 14.81 27.37 3.56
N ALA A 108 15.39 27.54 4.75
CA ALA A 108 16.51 28.44 4.95
C ALA A 108 17.74 28.03 4.13
N GLU A 109 18.02 26.72 4.06
CA GLU A 109 19.09 26.14 3.27
C GLU A 109 18.86 26.35 1.76
N ILE A 110 17.62 26.24 1.27
CA ILE A 110 17.24 26.59 -0.11
C ILE A 110 17.59 28.04 -0.43
N LEU A 111 17.20 28.98 0.44
CA LEU A 111 17.48 30.41 0.24
C LEU A 111 18.99 30.70 0.23
N MET A 112 19.77 30.01 1.07
CA MET A 112 21.23 30.12 1.09
C MET A 112 21.85 29.55 -0.19
N ARG A 113 21.47 28.33 -0.60
CA ARG A 113 21.98 27.69 -1.82
C ARG A 113 21.61 28.49 -3.06
N ALA A 114 20.44 29.12 -3.08
CA ALA A 114 20.04 30.01 -4.15
C ALA A 114 21.01 31.19 -4.31
N ASP A 115 21.44 31.84 -3.22
CA ASP A 115 22.45 32.91 -3.28
C ASP A 115 23.82 32.41 -3.76
N LEU A 116 24.25 31.26 -3.25
CA LEU A 116 25.55 30.64 -3.62
C LEU A 116 25.60 30.17 -5.08
N SER A 117 24.45 29.87 -5.67
CA SER A 117 24.33 29.52 -7.08
C SER A 117 24.49 30.72 -8.01
N LYS A 118 24.27 31.96 -7.51
CA LYS A 118 24.31 33.20 -8.31
C LYS A 118 23.42 33.14 -9.57
N GLY A 119 22.27 32.47 -9.48
CA GLY A 119 21.33 32.29 -10.59
C GLY A 119 21.58 31.07 -11.48
N ASP A 120 22.60 30.25 -11.18
CA ASP A 120 22.81 28.96 -11.84
C ASP A 120 21.78 27.93 -11.37
N TRP A 121 20.74 27.72 -12.18
CA TRP A 121 19.64 26.80 -11.89
C TRP A 121 20.08 25.33 -11.78
N GLU A 122 20.98 24.87 -12.65
CA GLU A 122 21.42 23.47 -12.66
C GLU A 122 22.24 23.16 -11.41
N LYS A 123 23.14 24.09 -11.05
CA LYS A 123 23.90 23.99 -9.79
C LYS A 123 22.96 24.00 -8.59
N PHE A 124 22.04 24.97 -8.51
CA PHE A 124 21.10 25.08 -7.39
C PHE A 124 20.28 23.80 -7.19
N THR A 125 19.70 23.27 -8.27
CA THR A 125 18.84 22.08 -8.19
C THR A 125 19.63 20.81 -7.85
N SER A 126 20.84 20.66 -8.39
CA SER A 126 21.74 19.56 -8.02
C SER A 126 22.18 19.63 -6.57
N GLU A 127 22.41 20.84 -6.04
CA GLU A 127 22.78 21.00 -4.64
C GLU A 127 21.56 20.76 -3.75
N ALA A 128 20.39 21.31 -4.06
CA ALA A 128 19.19 21.20 -3.21
C ALA A 128 18.50 19.81 -3.22
N SER A 129 18.86 18.91 -4.15
CA SER A 129 18.13 17.64 -4.34
C SER A 129 18.18 16.68 -3.16
N ASP A 130 19.12 16.85 -2.24
CA ASP A 130 19.29 16.01 -1.05
C ASP A 130 18.56 16.55 0.19
N LEU A 131 17.89 17.70 0.07
CA LEU A 131 17.23 18.32 1.20
C LEU A 131 15.98 17.54 1.64
N PRO A 132 15.80 17.33 2.95
CA PRO A 132 14.56 16.81 3.48
C PRO A 132 13.36 17.69 3.12
N PHE A 133 12.23 17.08 2.81
CA PHE A 133 10.97 17.78 2.50
C PHE A 133 11.15 18.89 1.44
N LEU A 134 11.90 18.58 0.38
CA LEU A 134 12.30 19.56 -0.63
C LEU A 134 11.10 20.32 -1.23
N ALA A 135 9.98 19.65 -1.47
CA ALA A 135 8.79 20.29 -2.05
C ALA A 135 8.17 21.31 -1.08
N GLU A 136 7.96 20.92 0.17
CA GLU A 136 7.41 21.77 1.23
C GLU A 136 8.35 22.92 1.56
N ALA A 137 9.65 22.63 1.65
CA ALA A 137 10.69 23.61 1.89
C ALA A 137 10.77 24.64 0.75
N ALA A 138 10.60 24.21 -0.51
CA ALA A 138 10.54 25.11 -1.66
C ALA A 138 9.29 26.00 -1.62
N ILE A 139 8.12 25.45 -1.24
CA ILE A 139 6.88 26.22 -1.06
C ILE A 139 7.03 27.25 0.06
N LEU A 140 7.66 26.88 1.18
CA LEU A 140 7.95 27.82 2.28
C LEU A 140 8.95 28.90 1.83
N ALA A 141 10.03 28.54 1.15
CA ALA A 141 11.02 29.48 0.65
C ALA A 141 10.40 30.48 -0.34
N ASP A 142 9.53 30.00 -1.25
CA ASP A 142 8.75 30.87 -2.14
C ASP A 142 7.84 31.81 -1.36
N HIS A 143 7.12 31.29 -0.36
CA HIS A 143 6.24 32.09 0.48
C HIS A 143 7.00 33.19 1.24
N GLN A 144 8.23 32.91 1.69
CA GLN A 144 9.08 33.87 2.40
C GLN A 144 9.73 34.91 1.48
N ASP A 145 10.25 34.50 0.32
CA ASP A 145 11.04 35.38 -0.55
C ASP A 145 10.91 35.09 -2.06
N HIS A 146 9.66 34.99 -2.53
CA HIS A 146 9.32 34.82 -3.96
C HIS A 146 10.09 35.79 -4.88
N LYS A 147 10.18 37.08 -4.49
CA LYS A 147 10.81 38.11 -5.32
C LYS A 147 12.29 37.84 -5.55
N LYS A 148 13.03 37.42 -4.51
CA LYS A 148 14.44 37.09 -4.61
C LYS A 148 14.65 35.84 -5.46
N LEU A 149 13.91 34.76 -5.18
CA LEU A 149 14.03 33.50 -5.90
C LEU A 149 13.71 33.67 -7.39
N LYS A 150 12.65 34.42 -7.70
CA LYS A 150 12.33 34.84 -9.07
C LYS A 150 13.39 35.75 -9.68
N GLY A 151 13.99 36.65 -8.91
CA GLY A 151 15.09 37.49 -9.38
C GLY A 151 16.34 36.70 -9.77
N LEU A 152 16.65 35.63 -9.03
CA LEU A 152 17.80 34.76 -9.29
C LEU A 152 17.58 33.81 -10.47
N PHE A 153 16.40 33.18 -10.55
CA PHE A 153 16.16 32.06 -11.48
C PHE A 153 15.14 32.36 -12.59
N GLY A 154 14.46 33.52 -12.53
CA GLY A 154 13.48 33.94 -13.52
C GLY A 154 12.36 32.93 -13.72
N GLY A 155 12.05 32.63 -14.99
CA GLY A 155 10.95 31.74 -15.36
C GLY A 155 11.14 30.28 -14.95
N ASN A 156 12.36 29.85 -14.62
CA ASN A 156 12.61 28.49 -14.13
C ASN A 156 11.97 28.28 -12.76
N TRP A 157 12.12 29.25 -11.83
CA TRP A 157 11.47 29.18 -10.52
C TRP A 157 9.95 29.21 -10.64
N ASP A 158 9.40 30.14 -11.42
CA ASP A 158 7.95 30.21 -11.64
C ASP A 158 7.39 28.91 -12.23
N LYS A 159 8.13 28.26 -13.14
CA LYS A 159 7.74 26.97 -13.71
C LYS A 159 7.76 25.88 -12.63
N SER A 160 8.86 25.75 -11.90
CA SER A 160 8.98 24.78 -10.82
C SER A 160 7.91 24.95 -9.74
N MET A 161 7.57 26.18 -9.35
CA MET A 161 6.51 26.42 -8.35
C MET A 161 5.09 26.19 -8.89
N ARG A 162 4.85 26.40 -10.19
CA ARG A 162 3.56 26.01 -10.81
C ARG A 162 3.37 24.50 -10.86
N ASP A 163 4.47 23.79 -11.12
CA ASP A 163 4.51 22.35 -11.27
C ASP A 163 4.65 21.65 -9.90
N ALA A 164 5.14 22.35 -8.87
CA ALA A 164 5.17 21.88 -7.50
C ALA A 164 3.75 21.77 -6.96
N SER A 165 3.25 20.55 -6.88
CA SER A 165 2.07 20.20 -6.10
C SER A 165 2.47 19.23 -5.02
N LEU A 166 2.12 19.56 -3.78
CA LEU A 166 2.11 18.61 -2.69
C LEU A 166 0.69 18.05 -2.61
N ASP A 167 0.50 16.75 -2.65
CA ASP A 167 -0.81 16.18 -2.41
C ASP A 167 -1.06 16.07 -0.90
N VAL A 168 -2.25 16.47 -0.46
CA VAL A 168 -2.77 16.11 0.85
C VAL A 168 -3.64 14.90 0.74
N TYR A 169 -3.28 13.92 1.54
CA TYR A 169 -3.99 12.68 1.70
C TYR A 169 -4.88 12.82 2.92
N SER A 170 -6.18 12.61 2.71
CA SER A 170 -7.16 12.55 3.79
C SER A 170 -7.65 11.12 3.93
N VAL A 171 -7.44 10.53 5.11
CA VAL A 171 -8.00 9.23 5.47
C VAL A 171 -9.38 9.48 6.05
N ASN A 172 -10.42 8.93 5.43
CA ASN A 172 -11.81 9.12 5.84
C ASN A 172 -12.44 7.78 6.26
N ALA A 173 -13.42 7.85 7.16
CA ALA A 173 -14.27 6.73 7.53
C ALA A 173 -15.72 7.02 7.15
N HIS A 174 -16.36 6.06 6.48
CA HIS A 174 -17.72 6.15 5.98
C HIS A 174 -18.56 5.00 6.53
N ASP A 175 -19.83 5.26 6.79
CA ASP A 175 -20.83 4.20 6.95
C ASP A 175 -21.48 3.89 5.59
N VAL A 176 -21.69 2.61 5.28
CA VAL A 176 -22.17 2.12 3.99
C VAL A 176 -23.47 1.38 4.19
N ASP A 177 -24.54 1.79 3.49
CA ASP A 177 -25.83 1.12 3.53
C ASP A 177 -26.21 0.62 2.14
N GLY A 178 -26.13 -0.70 1.94
CA GLY A 178 -26.32 -1.32 0.63
C GLY A 178 -25.33 -0.75 -0.39
N SER A 179 -25.85 -0.12 -1.44
CA SER A 179 -25.05 0.50 -2.51
C SER A 179 -24.76 1.99 -2.29
N THR A 180 -24.98 2.52 -1.08
CA THR A 180 -24.76 3.93 -0.75
C THR A 180 -23.63 4.09 0.27
N VAL A 181 -22.72 5.03 0.01
CA VAL A 181 -21.65 5.43 0.94
C VAL A 181 -22.07 6.74 1.60
N GLY A 182 -22.11 6.76 2.93
CA GLY A 182 -22.42 7.94 3.72
C GLY A 182 -21.29 8.98 3.72
N GLU A 183 -21.58 10.14 4.31
CA GLU A 183 -20.60 11.22 4.43
C GLU A 183 -19.36 10.74 5.19
N GLY A 184 -18.18 11.03 4.63
CA GLY A 184 -16.91 10.64 5.20
C GLY A 184 -16.51 11.56 6.34
N ARG A 185 -16.11 10.97 7.47
CA ARG A 185 -15.42 11.69 8.53
C ARG A 185 -13.92 11.53 8.38
N THR A 186 -13.19 12.63 8.25
CA THR A 186 -11.73 12.63 8.20
C THR A 186 -11.13 12.21 9.55
N LEU A 187 -10.27 11.19 9.51
CA LEU A 187 -9.51 10.67 10.64
C LEU A 187 -8.09 11.23 10.69
N LEU A 188 -7.48 11.43 9.52
CA LEU A 188 -6.11 11.93 9.38
C LEU A 188 -6.02 12.78 8.12
N GLN A 189 -5.28 13.88 8.19
CA GLN A 189 -4.77 14.59 7.03
C GLN A 189 -3.24 14.61 7.11
N THR A 190 -2.58 14.34 6.00
CA THR A 190 -1.12 14.34 5.93
C THR A 190 -0.64 14.69 4.53
N ALA A 191 0.53 15.30 4.43
CA ALA A 191 1.25 15.51 3.17
C ALA A 191 2.00 14.26 2.69
N ARG A 192 2.13 13.24 3.56
CA ARG A 192 2.80 11.98 3.22
C ARG A 192 1.84 11.11 2.43
N GLU A 193 2.33 10.51 1.35
CA GLU A 193 1.53 9.57 0.56
C GLU A 193 1.08 8.40 1.42
N VAL A 194 -0.24 8.22 1.54
CA VAL A 194 -0.83 7.03 2.16
C VAL A 194 -0.90 5.95 1.10
N VAL A 195 -0.14 4.88 1.28
CA VAL A 195 -0.01 3.79 0.30
C VAL A 195 -0.88 2.57 0.62
N ASP A 196 -1.35 2.43 1.86
CA ASP A 196 -2.26 1.36 2.26
C ASP A 196 -2.93 1.64 3.62
N LEU A 197 -3.98 0.86 3.92
CA LEU A 197 -4.75 0.90 5.15
C LEU A 197 -4.99 -0.54 5.66
N TYR A 198 -4.86 -0.74 6.97
CA TYR A 198 -5.06 -2.03 7.64
C TYR A 198 -5.98 -1.87 8.85
N PRO A 199 -7.30 -1.97 8.65
CA PRO A 199 -8.25 -1.95 9.75
C PRO A 199 -7.99 -3.10 10.72
N GLN A 200 -8.15 -2.83 12.02
CA GLN A 200 -8.02 -3.84 13.05
C GLN A 200 -9.05 -4.96 12.86
N GLU A 201 -8.56 -6.19 12.74
CA GLU A 201 -9.39 -7.38 12.74
C GLU A 201 -9.85 -7.71 14.16
N ASN A 202 -11.12 -8.07 14.31
CA ASN A 202 -11.58 -8.72 15.53
C ASN A 202 -12.69 -9.72 15.18
N LEU A 203 -12.38 -11.01 15.36
CA LEU A 203 -13.30 -12.11 15.04
C LEU A 203 -14.22 -12.49 16.20
N ALA A 204 -13.97 -11.98 17.41
CA ALA A 204 -14.62 -12.43 18.63
C ALA A 204 -15.49 -11.34 19.25
N ASP A 205 -16.51 -10.89 18.51
CA ASP A 205 -17.73 -10.20 19.00
C ASP A 205 -17.57 -8.99 19.93
N SER A 206 -16.37 -8.40 20.00
CA SER A 206 -16.10 -7.33 20.95
C SER A 206 -16.50 -5.98 20.37
N GLN A 207 -17.01 -5.10 21.24
CA GLN A 207 -17.30 -3.69 20.93
C GLN A 207 -16.08 -2.92 20.37
N ASN A 208 -14.91 -3.55 20.26
CA ASN A 208 -13.66 -2.98 19.78
C ASN A 208 -13.27 -3.41 18.36
N ALA A 209 -14.10 -4.18 17.62
CA ALA A 209 -13.82 -4.49 16.21
C ALA A 209 -13.70 -3.20 15.37
N GLY A 210 -12.62 -3.07 14.61
CA GLY A 210 -12.35 -1.86 13.83
C GLY A 210 -12.17 -0.59 14.67
N ARG A 211 -11.73 -0.72 15.94
CA ARG A 211 -11.37 0.42 16.81
C ARG A 211 -10.07 1.07 16.37
N ALA A 212 -9.12 0.31 15.83
CA ALA A 212 -7.87 0.81 15.32
C ALA A 212 -7.74 0.68 13.79
N LEU A 213 -6.95 1.57 13.21
CA LEU A 213 -6.60 1.58 11.80
C LEU A 213 -5.08 1.80 11.68
N ALA A 214 -4.36 0.85 11.11
CA ALA A 214 -2.99 1.09 10.70
C ALA A 214 -2.98 1.77 9.32
N VAL A 215 -2.27 2.89 9.21
CA VAL A 215 -2.12 3.72 8.01
C VAL A 215 -0.66 3.65 7.59
N ILE A 216 -0.43 3.22 6.35
CA ILE A 216 0.92 3.04 5.82
C ILE A 216 1.30 4.27 5.02
N LEU A 217 2.35 4.95 5.45
CA LEU A 217 2.87 6.15 4.81
C LEU A 217 4.14 5.80 4.03
N LYS A 218 4.23 6.28 2.80
CA LYS A 218 5.46 6.23 2.02
C LYS A 218 6.56 7.03 2.73
N PRO A 219 7.81 6.54 2.75
CA PRO A 219 8.93 7.36 3.17
C PRO A 219 9.06 8.59 2.28
N GLU A 220 9.76 9.60 2.78
CA GLU A 220 10.14 10.75 1.98
C GLU A 220 11.11 10.35 0.85
N PRO A 221 11.16 11.07 -0.29
CA PRO A 221 12.06 10.73 -1.39
C PRO A 221 13.54 10.68 -1.00
N HIS A 222 14.00 11.56 -0.12
CA HIS A 222 15.37 11.55 0.42
C HIS A 222 15.63 10.39 1.40
N GLN A 223 14.55 9.73 1.81
CA GLN A 223 14.50 8.48 2.57
C GLN A 223 14.04 7.33 1.66
N GLU A 224 14.20 7.36 0.35
CA GLU A 224 14.13 6.14 -0.45
C GLU A 224 15.51 5.49 -0.53
N PRO A 225 15.64 4.16 -0.50
CA PRO A 225 14.60 3.13 -0.48
C PRO A 225 14.24 2.66 0.95
N TYR A 226 14.01 3.57 1.89
CA TYR A 226 13.74 3.20 3.27
C TYR A 226 12.35 2.56 3.38
N PRO A 227 12.14 1.70 4.37
CA PRO A 227 10.83 1.11 4.58
C PRO A 227 9.81 2.17 5.05
N HIS A 228 8.53 1.85 4.90
CA HIS A 228 7.38 2.69 5.23
C HIS A 228 7.30 3.05 6.71
N ARG A 229 6.51 4.08 7.00
CA ARG A 229 6.05 4.41 8.35
C ARG A 229 4.64 3.86 8.55
N ILE A 230 4.35 3.30 9.72
CA ILE A 230 2.99 2.91 10.11
C ILE A 230 2.51 3.86 11.20
N LEU A 231 1.40 4.54 10.97
CA LEU A 231 0.63 5.22 12.00
C LEU A 231 -0.54 4.35 12.42
N VAL A 232 -0.72 4.11 13.71
CA VAL A 232 -1.93 3.46 14.21
C VAL A 232 -2.85 4.54 14.75
N LEU A 233 -4.06 4.63 14.21
CA LEU A 233 -5.08 5.60 14.59
C LEU A 233 -6.21 4.90 15.35
N ASP A 234 -6.85 5.63 16.25
CA ASP A 234 -8.21 5.33 16.69
C ASP A 234 -9.17 5.63 15.53
N ALA A 235 -9.85 4.60 15.02
CA ALA A 235 -10.74 4.71 13.87
C ALA A 235 -12.04 5.47 14.18
N LYS A 236 -12.34 5.72 15.47
CA LYS A 236 -13.48 6.52 15.91
C LYS A 236 -13.11 8.00 16.07
N GLU A 237 -11.93 8.32 16.57
CA GLU A 237 -11.57 9.70 16.91
C GLU A 237 -10.47 10.30 16.01
N GLY A 238 -9.80 9.48 15.20
CA GLY A 238 -8.65 9.90 14.41
C GLY A 238 -7.38 10.14 15.23
N LYS A 239 -7.43 9.89 16.55
CA LYS A 239 -6.29 10.09 17.45
C LYS A 239 -5.19 9.08 17.14
N GLN A 240 -3.95 9.55 16.99
CA GLN A 240 -2.80 8.67 16.86
C GLN A 240 -2.55 7.89 18.17
N LEU A 241 -2.48 6.57 18.06
CA LEU A 241 -2.24 5.62 19.15
C LEU A 241 -0.78 5.14 19.19
N ALA A 242 -0.17 4.92 18.02
CA ALA A 242 1.22 4.50 17.90
C ALA A 242 1.85 4.98 16.58
N ARG A 243 3.19 5.02 16.54
CA ARG A 243 4.00 5.35 15.36
C ARG A 243 5.15 4.34 15.27
N ILE A 244 5.28 3.67 14.13
CA ILE A 244 6.31 2.66 13.85
C ILE A 244 7.08 3.10 12.62
N GLU A 245 8.40 3.22 12.75
CA GLU A 245 9.29 3.60 11.65
C GLU A 245 9.93 2.37 11.00
N GLY A 246 10.22 2.48 9.70
CA GLY A 246 11.01 1.49 8.97
C GLY A 246 10.36 0.11 8.91
N ALA A 247 9.07 0.06 8.59
CA ALA A 247 8.29 -1.16 8.38
C ALA A 247 8.04 -1.49 6.90
N SER A 248 7.80 -2.76 6.59
CA SER A 248 7.27 -3.15 5.28
C SER A 248 5.80 -2.71 5.11
N LYS A 249 5.31 -2.73 3.87
CA LYS A 249 4.01 -2.16 3.48
C LYS A 249 2.80 -2.91 4.03
N PHE A 250 2.87 -4.25 4.16
CA PHE A 250 1.70 -5.06 4.51
C PHE A 250 1.82 -5.67 5.93
N PRO A 251 1.51 -4.93 7.01
CA PRO A 251 1.36 -5.50 8.35
C PRO A 251 0.06 -6.31 8.46
N SER A 252 -0.12 -7.04 9.57
CA SER A 252 -1.35 -7.76 9.87
C SER A 252 -1.66 -7.73 11.35
N TRP A 253 -2.93 -7.52 11.68
CA TRP A 253 -3.43 -7.62 13.04
C TRP A 253 -3.54 -9.09 13.48
N SER A 254 -3.39 -9.34 14.78
CA SER A 254 -3.79 -10.59 15.39
C SER A 254 -5.31 -10.78 15.30
N PRO A 255 -5.83 -12.03 15.32
CA PRO A 255 -7.27 -12.31 15.30
C PRO A 255 -8.08 -11.68 16.43
N ASP A 256 -7.43 -11.46 17.58
CA ASP A 256 -8.02 -10.78 18.75
C ASP A 256 -7.89 -9.24 18.69
N GLY A 257 -7.23 -8.72 17.66
CA GLY A 257 -6.99 -7.29 17.43
C GLY A 257 -5.97 -6.65 18.37
N THR A 258 -5.36 -7.38 19.30
CA THR A 258 -4.51 -6.77 20.34
C THR A 258 -3.10 -6.41 19.85
N THR A 259 -2.64 -7.11 18.81
CA THR A 259 -1.25 -7.08 18.36
C THR A 259 -1.17 -6.77 16.88
N LEU A 260 -0.27 -5.86 16.50
CA LEU A 260 0.09 -5.61 15.10
C LEU A 260 1.42 -6.32 14.78
N TYR A 261 1.39 -7.24 13.84
CA TYR A 261 2.59 -7.89 13.31
C TYR A 261 3.05 -7.19 12.04
N TYR A 262 4.36 -6.98 11.95
CA TYR A 262 4.97 -6.28 10.83
C TYR A 262 6.43 -6.73 10.68
N ILE A 263 7.00 -6.51 9.49
CA ILE A 263 8.44 -6.65 9.28
C ILE A 263 9.03 -5.26 9.34
N GLY A 264 10.17 -5.08 10.02
CA GLY A 264 10.87 -3.80 10.01
C GLY A 264 12.36 -3.93 10.22
N ILE A 265 13.09 -2.87 9.87
CA ILE A 265 14.56 -2.82 9.99
C ILE A 265 15.03 -2.93 11.44
N GLU A 266 16.26 -3.41 11.63
CA GLU A 266 16.95 -3.36 12.92
C GLU A 266 17.76 -2.06 13.04
N GLY A 267 17.54 -1.30 14.12
CA GLY A 267 18.29 -0.08 14.44
C GLY A 267 17.88 1.17 13.65
N THR A 268 18.57 2.28 13.94
CA THR A 268 18.38 3.60 13.29
C THR A 268 19.43 3.85 12.19
N GLY A 269 20.09 2.79 11.71
CA GLY A 269 21.14 2.91 10.70
C GLY A 269 20.56 3.44 9.39
N LYS A 270 21.28 4.38 8.75
CA LYS A 270 20.97 4.76 7.36
C LYS A 270 21.06 3.50 6.51
N ALA A 271 19.94 3.08 5.92
CA ALA A 271 19.92 1.95 5.02
C ALA A 271 20.81 2.25 3.81
N SER A 272 21.51 1.24 3.31
CA SER A 272 22.17 1.34 1.99
C SER A 272 21.12 1.50 0.90
N ASP A 273 21.49 2.02 -0.28
CA ASP A 273 20.66 2.14 -1.51
C ASP A 273 20.12 0.80 -2.08
N SER A 274 20.12 -0.27 -1.28
CA SER A 274 19.61 -1.60 -1.61
C SER A 274 18.10 -1.65 -1.40
N LEU A 275 17.38 -2.23 -2.36
CA LEU A 275 15.95 -2.57 -2.25
C LEU A 275 15.66 -3.68 -1.23
N THR A 276 16.72 -4.30 -0.71
CA THR A 276 16.66 -5.41 0.23
C THR A 276 17.35 -5.03 1.53
N HIS A 277 16.66 -5.28 2.64
CA HIS A 277 17.06 -4.91 4.00
C HIS A 277 17.18 -6.15 4.89
N MET A 278 18.11 -6.10 5.84
CA MET A 278 18.09 -7.01 6.99
C MET A 278 17.15 -6.45 8.04
N GLY A 279 16.24 -7.28 8.53
CA GLY A 279 15.26 -6.86 9.52
C GLY A 279 14.72 -8.01 10.34
N SER A 280 13.60 -7.73 11.00
CA SER A 280 12.94 -8.67 11.88
C SER A 280 11.42 -8.63 11.67
N LEU A 281 10.80 -9.81 11.72
CA LEU A 281 9.37 -9.94 12.01
C LEU A 281 9.17 -9.57 13.48
N LYS A 282 8.30 -8.60 13.73
CA LYS A 282 8.05 -8.00 15.04
C LYS A 282 6.56 -8.06 15.40
N ALA A 283 6.28 -8.05 16.70
CA ALA A 283 4.95 -7.90 17.27
C ALA A 283 4.89 -6.64 18.12
N ALA A 284 3.97 -5.73 17.82
CA ALA A 284 3.62 -4.59 18.64
C ALA A 284 2.29 -4.86 19.36
N VAL A 285 2.35 -5.13 20.67
CA VAL A 285 1.13 -5.29 21.47
C VAL A 285 0.61 -3.92 21.84
N LEU A 286 -0.55 -3.55 21.28
CA LEU A 286 -1.10 -2.20 21.38
C LEU A 286 -2.27 -2.16 22.37
N PHE A 287 -3.06 -3.22 22.45
CA PHE A 287 -4.20 -3.31 23.34
C PHE A 287 -4.07 -4.47 24.31
N ASP A 288 -4.68 -4.33 25.48
CA ASP A 288 -4.88 -5.45 26.39
C ASP A 288 -6.08 -6.31 25.97
N ARG A 289 -6.39 -7.36 26.75
CA ARG A 289 -7.53 -8.26 26.48
C ARG A 289 -8.90 -7.61 26.67
N SER A 290 -8.97 -6.48 27.37
CA SER A 290 -10.19 -5.67 27.50
C SER A 290 -10.36 -4.70 26.32
N GLY A 291 -9.32 -4.55 25.49
CA GLY A 291 -9.27 -3.62 24.37
C GLY A 291 -8.79 -2.22 24.76
N GLU A 292 -8.29 -2.03 25.99
CA GLU A 292 -7.69 -0.77 26.42
C GLU A 292 -6.28 -0.63 25.87
N LEU A 293 -5.88 0.62 25.55
CA LEU A 293 -4.55 0.90 25.01
C LEU A 293 -3.48 0.68 26.08
N LEU A 294 -2.43 -0.07 25.74
CA LEU A 294 -1.31 -0.30 26.64
C LEU A 294 -0.36 0.92 26.68
N PRO A 295 0.16 1.31 27.86
CA PRO A 295 1.15 2.39 27.97
C PRO A 295 2.46 2.09 27.24
N SER A 296 2.80 0.81 27.10
CA SER A 296 4.01 0.31 26.43
C SER A 296 3.81 0.05 24.93
N ALA A 297 2.87 0.76 24.29
CA ALA A 297 2.70 0.75 22.84
C ALA A 297 3.97 1.28 22.15
N GLY A 298 4.99 0.42 22.01
CA GLY A 298 6.34 0.78 21.57
C GLY A 298 7.38 -0.30 21.86
N ASP A 299 7.14 -1.18 22.84
CA ASP A 299 7.98 -2.36 23.02
C ASP A 299 7.60 -3.41 21.96
N HIS A 300 8.56 -3.69 21.07
CA HIS A 300 8.36 -4.61 19.96
C HIS A 300 9.08 -5.93 20.23
N GLN A 301 8.34 -7.04 20.28
CA GLN A 301 8.95 -8.35 20.41
C GLN A 301 9.49 -8.80 19.06
N VAL A 302 10.78 -9.11 18.98
CA VAL A 302 11.39 -9.74 17.80
C VAL A 302 11.05 -11.22 17.79
N LEU A 303 10.44 -11.68 16.69
CA LEU A 303 9.97 -13.06 16.53
C LEU A 303 10.87 -13.89 15.59
N ALA A 304 11.37 -13.27 14.53
CA ALA A 304 12.28 -13.90 13.57
C ALA A 304 13.14 -12.83 12.89
N ARG A 305 14.39 -13.17 12.56
CA ARG A 305 15.28 -12.34 11.73
C ARG A 305 15.26 -12.81 10.29
N LEU A 306 15.23 -11.86 9.36
CA LEU A 306 14.99 -12.16 7.96
C LEU A 306 15.54 -11.07 7.03
N ILE A 307 15.52 -11.36 5.74
CA ILE A 307 15.91 -10.45 4.66
C ILE A 307 14.64 -10.12 3.87
N PHE A 308 14.29 -8.84 3.74
CA PHE A 308 13.02 -8.42 3.15
C PHE A 308 13.15 -7.21 2.22
N GLY A 309 12.16 -7.01 1.36
CA GLY A 309 11.94 -5.76 0.63
C GLY A 309 10.76 -4.96 1.22
N CYS A 310 10.59 -3.71 0.80
CA CYS A 310 9.49 -2.85 1.29
C CYS A 310 8.10 -3.46 1.06
N GLU A 311 7.95 -4.25 -0.01
CA GLU A 311 6.71 -4.97 -0.33
C GLU A 311 6.52 -6.28 0.44
N SER A 312 7.37 -6.64 1.40
CA SER A 312 7.16 -7.88 2.16
C SER A 312 5.87 -7.83 2.99
N ARG A 313 5.10 -8.93 2.92
CA ARG A 313 3.80 -9.07 3.56
C ARG A 313 3.83 -9.95 4.79
N VAL A 314 3.01 -9.60 5.76
CA VAL A 314 2.63 -10.40 6.92
C VAL A 314 1.12 -10.62 6.87
N LYS A 315 0.66 -11.83 7.19
CA LYS A 315 -0.74 -12.21 7.38
C LYS A 315 -0.83 -13.12 8.60
N VAL A 316 -1.72 -12.80 9.53
CA VAL A 316 -1.99 -13.68 10.68
C VAL A 316 -3.23 -14.51 10.38
N ARG A 317 -3.12 -15.81 10.57
CA ARG A 317 -4.22 -16.74 10.40
C ARG A 317 -5.14 -16.73 11.60
N LYS A 318 -6.39 -17.16 11.41
CA LYS A 318 -7.41 -17.33 12.47
C LYS A 318 -6.94 -18.18 13.64
N ASN A 319 -6.04 -19.14 13.39
CA ASN A 319 -5.46 -20.00 14.41
C ASN A 319 -4.27 -19.35 15.17
N GLY A 320 -3.87 -18.13 14.81
CA GLY A 320 -2.75 -17.39 15.39
C GLY A 320 -1.38 -17.66 14.76
N ASP A 321 -1.29 -18.52 13.73
CA ASP A 321 -0.06 -18.67 12.96
C ASP A 321 0.23 -17.41 12.16
N ILE A 322 1.49 -16.99 12.10
CA ILE A 322 1.94 -15.81 11.36
C ILE A 322 2.58 -16.30 10.07
N VAL A 323 2.05 -15.86 8.93
CA VAL A 323 2.56 -16.16 7.60
C VAL A 323 3.17 -14.90 7.01
N PHE A 324 4.36 -15.00 6.43
CA PHE A 324 5.08 -13.82 5.93
C PHE A 324 5.95 -14.12 4.72
N SER A 325 6.17 -13.12 3.88
CA SER A 325 7.06 -13.22 2.72
C SER A 325 8.46 -12.67 3.03
N SER A 326 9.50 -13.41 2.66
CA SER A 326 10.91 -13.04 2.85
C SER A 326 11.76 -13.56 1.69
N HIS A 327 12.93 -12.97 1.47
CA HIS A 327 13.94 -13.58 0.62
C HIS A 327 14.47 -14.86 1.26
N ASP A 328 14.71 -15.87 0.43
CA ASP A 328 15.26 -17.16 0.84
C ASP A 328 16.78 -17.14 0.68
N VAL A 329 17.50 -16.88 1.77
CA VAL A 329 18.95 -16.75 1.79
C VAL A 329 19.53 -17.63 2.90
N THR A 330 20.64 -18.32 2.61
CA THR A 330 21.42 -19.06 3.62
C THR A 330 22.67 -18.27 3.94
N LEU A 331 22.91 -17.98 5.23
CA LEU A 331 24.11 -17.25 5.67
C LEU A 331 25.23 -18.21 6.08
N PRO A 332 26.51 -17.86 5.83
CA PRO A 332 26.97 -16.70 5.06
C PRO A 332 26.70 -16.84 3.55
N CYS A 333 26.59 -15.71 2.83
CA CYS A 333 26.30 -15.64 1.39
C CYS A 333 27.07 -14.50 0.69
N VAL A 334 27.18 -14.57 -0.63
CA VAL A 334 27.63 -13.47 -1.51
C VAL A 334 26.42 -12.79 -2.19
N PRO A 335 26.56 -11.57 -2.75
CA PRO A 335 25.44 -10.89 -3.44
C PRO A 335 24.76 -11.71 -4.54
N SER A 336 25.50 -12.58 -5.24
CA SER A 336 24.94 -13.47 -6.28
C SER A 336 24.09 -14.61 -5.73
N ASP A 337 24.15 -14.89 -4.43
CA ASP A 337 23.31 -15.91 -3.77
C ASP A 337 21.94 -15.35 -3.38
N PHE A 338 21.73 -14.03 -3.49
CA PHE A 338 20.43 -13.41 -3.19
C PHE A 338 19.43 -13.76 -4.28
N SER A 339 18.48 -14.61 -3.94
CA SER A 339 17.28 -14.78 -4.75
C SER A 339 16.46 -13.50 -4.71
N HIS A 340 16.17 -12.94 -5.89
CA HIS A 340 15.19 -11.87 -6.02
C HIS A 340 13.75 -12.37 -5.77
N GLU A 341 13.53 -13.69 -5.73
CA GLU A 341 12.21 -14.25 -5.44
C GLU A 341 11.94 -14.28 -3.93
N HIS A 342 10.78 -13.77 -3.54
CA HIS A 342 10.22 -14.02 -2.22
C HIS A 342 9.79 -15.48 -2.07
N THR A 343 9.92 -16.01 -0.86
CA THR A 343 9.30 -17.25 -0.40
C THR A 343 8.35 -16.93 0.75
N ILE A 344 7.36 -17.78 0.98
CA ILE A 344 6.38 -17.64 2.05
C ILE A 344 6.75 -18.59 3.19
N TYR A 345 6.84 -18.03 4.39
CA TYR A 345 7.17 -18.72 5.62
C TYR A 345 6.00 -18.67 6.59
N THR A 346 5.98 -19.59 7.54
CA THR A 346 5.05 -19.62 8.66
C THR A 346 5.82 -19.68 9.98
N LEU A 347 5.27 -19.06 11.01
CA LEU A 347 5.75 -19.06 12.38
C LEU A 347 4.55 -19.25 13.32
N SER A 348 4.63 -20.22 14.23
CA SER A 348 3.62 -20.44 15.29
C SER A 348 4.16 -19.96 16.65
N PRO A 349 3.77 -18.77 17.15
CA PRO A 349 4.33 -18.22 18.40
C PRO A 349 4.03 -19.05 19.65
N GLY A 350 2.87 -19.72 19.69
CA GLY A 350 2.42 -20.54 20.82
C GLY A 350 3.01 -21.96 20.86
N LYS A 351 3.68 -22.39 19.78
CA LYS A 351 4.45 -23.64 19.73
C LYS A 351 5.93 -23.28 19.90
N ARG A 352 6.82 -24.27 20.03
CA ARG A 352 8.26 -24.01 19.96
C ARG A 352 8.53 -23.22 18.67
N ALA A 353 8.89 -21.94 18.80
CA ALA A 353 8.93 -20.99 17.69
C ALA A 353 9.89 -21.50 16.59
N THR A 354 9.31 -22.07 15.54
CA THR A 354 10.04 -22.57 14.37
C THR A 354 9.53 -21.86 13.14
N VAL A 355 10.44 -21.19 12.44
CA VAL A 355 10.18 -20.69 11.09
C VAL A 355 10.26 -21.88 10.14
N ALA A 356 9.21 -22.09 9.36
CA ALA A 356 9.16 -23.11 8.32
C ALA A 356 8.67 -22.49 7.01
N ARG A 357 8.99 -23.09 5.86
CA ARG A 357 8.32 -22.69 4.61
C ARG A 357 6.86 -23.11 4.66
N LEU A 358 5.97 -22.27 4.14
CA LEU A 358 4.54 -22.59 4.04
C LEU A 358 4.30 -23.76 3.07
N PHE A 359 5.06 -23.82 1.97
CA PHE A 359 5.03 -24.92 1.02
C PHE A 359 6.45 -25.39 0.62
N PRO A 360 6.62 -26.65 0.18
CA PRO A 360 7.93 -27.19 -0.21
C PRO A 360 8.54 -26.48 -1.42
N ARG A 361 9.88 -26.50 -1.56
CA ARG A 361 10.62 -25.93 -2.71
C ARG A 361 10.14 -26.44 -4.07
N ARG A 362 9.64 -27.68 -4.14
CA ARG A 362 9.14 -28.23 -5.41
C ARG A 362 7.87 -27.50 -5.86
N SER A 363 7.01 -27.11 -4.93
CA SER A 363 5.78 -26.36 -5.19
C SER A 363 6.06 -24.87 -5.48
N SER A 364 7.25 -24.35 -5.18
CA SER A 364 7.58 -22.95 -5.54
C SER A 364 7.95 -22.78 -7.02
N LEU A 365 8.37 -23.85 -7.72
CA LEU A 365 8.86 -23.78 -9.11
C LEU A 365 7.78 -23.49 -10.18
N GLY A 366 6.53 -23.30 -9.80
CA GLY A 366 5.43 -22.84 -10.68
C GLY A 366 4.48 -21.87 -9.98
N ALA A 367 4.87 -21.36 -8.82
CA ALA A 367 4.11 -20.35 -8.10
C ALA A 367 4.38 -18.97 -8.71
N GLY A 368 3.35 -18.12 -8.76
CA GLY A 368 3.46 -16.75 -9.29
C GLY A 368 4.64 -15.97 -8.69
N ASN A 369 5.21 -15.06 -9.48
CA ASN A 369 6.44 -14.34 -9.10
C ASN A 369 6.18 -13.17 -8.13
N LEU A 370 4.93 -12.80 -7.89
CA LEU A 370 4.53 -11.76 -6.93
C LEU A 370 4.09 -12.35 -5.60
N ARG A 371 4.89 -13.27 -5.04
CA ARG A 371 4.54 -14.03 -3.82
C ARG A 371 4.32 -13.19 -2.56
N HIS A 372 4.69 -11.91 -2.56
CA HIS A 372 4.36 -11.00 -1.47
C HIS A 372 2.90 -10.53 -1.49
N TYR A 373 2.19 -10.66 -2.61
CA TYR A 373 0.75 -10.38 -2.72
C TYR A 373 -0.12 -11.61 -2.45
N PHE A 374 0.39 -12.58 -1.70
CA PHE A 374 -0.37 -13.79 -1.37
C PHE A 374 -1.61 -13.46 -0.54
N GLU A 375 -2.71 -14.17 -0.77
CA GLU A 375 -3.96 -14.01 -0.02
C GLU A 375 -4.57 -15.37 0.29
N PHE A 376 -5.10 -15.53 1.51
CA PHE A 376 -5.82 -16.74 1.91
C PHE A 376 -7.27 -16.68 1.44
N ASN A 377 -7.83 -17.84 1.10
CA ASN A 377 -9.29 -17.94 1.01
C ASN A 377 -9.93 -17.83 2.42
N PRO A 378 -11.25 -17.59 2.53
CA PRO A 378 -11.90 -17.35 3.82
C PRO A 378 -11.71 -18.47 4.87
N SER A 379 -11.64 -19.75 4.48
CA SER A 379 -11.34 -20.86 5.38
C SER A 379 -9.85 -21.08 5.66
N GLU A 380 -8.96 -20.31 5.05
CA GLU A 380 -7.50 -20.42 5.16
C GLU A 380 -6.97 -21.83 4.83
N THR A 381 -7.62 -22.47 3.86
CA THR A 381 -7.25 -23.79 3.32
C THR A 381 -6.47 -23.67 2.02
N ARG A 382 -6.57 -22.51 1.34
CA ARG A 382 -5.89 -22.22 0.09
C ARG A 382 -5.22 -20.84 0.11
N VAL A 383 -4.22 -20.68 -0.73
CA VAL A 383 -3.51 -19.41 -0.95
C VAL A 383 -3.46 -19.08 -2.43
N SER A 384 -3.85 -17.87 -2.82
CA SER A 384 -3.64 -17.35 -4.17
C SER A 384 -2.27 -16.66 -4.28
N LEU A 385 -1.56 -16.92 -5.37
CA LEU A 385 -0.23 -16.40 -5.69
C LEU A 385 -0.28 -15.78 -7.10
N PRO A 386 -0.47 -14.45 -7.20
CA PRO A 386 -0.46 -13.79 -8.50
C PRO A 386 0.96 -13.71 -9.09
N ASP A 387 1.03 -13.50 -10.40
CA ASP A 387 2.24 -13.06 -11.09
C ASP A 387 2.02 -11.73 -11.84
N LYS A 388 3.12 -11.15 -12.32
CA LYS A 388 3.08 -9.89 -13.08
C LYS A 388 2.43 -10.06 -14.46
N GLU A 389 2.41 -11.27 -15.00
CA GLU A 389 1.79 -11.64 -16.28
C GLU A 389 0.27 -11.83 -16.16
N GLY A 390 -0.33 -11.62 -14.98
CA GLY A 390 -1.77 -11.71 -14.75
C GLY A 390 -2.28 -13.11 -14.40
N PHE A 391 -1.44 -14.14 -14.40
CA PHE A 391 -1.84 -15.46 -13.94
C PHE A 391 -1.96 -15.48 -12.42
N VAL A 392 -2.85 -16.35 -11.95
CA VAL A 392 -3.04 -16.62 -10.53
C VAL A 392 -2.89 -18.11 -10.30
N THR A 393 -1.95 -18.49 -9.44
CA THR A 393 -1.80 -19.89 -8.98
C THR A 393 -2.41 -20.02 -7.60
N VAL A 394 -3.29 -20.99 -7.42
CA VAL A 394 -3.88 -21.35 -6.12
C VAL A 394 -3.13 -22.56 -5.56
N VAL A 395 -2.72 -22.49 -4.30
CA VAL A 395 -2.07 -23.56 -3.56
C VAL A 395 -3.02 -24.12 -2.52
N ASP A 396 -3.29 -25.42 -2.55
CA ASP A 396 -3.95 -26.13 -1.45
C ASP A 396 -2.96 -26.37 -0.32
N LEU A 397 -3.25 -25.89 0.90
CA LEU A 397 -2.32 -25.97 2.02
C LEU A 397 -2.24 -27.35 2.66
N ALA A 398 -3.23 -28.22 2.45
CA ALA A 398 -3.22 -29.57 2.98
C ALA A 398 -2.40 -30.51 2.09
N THR A 399 -2.52 -30.38 0.77
CA THR A 399 -1.85 -31.27 -0.19
C THR A 399 -0.57 -30.68 -0.79
N GLY A 400 -0.43 -29.35 -0.79
CA GLY A 400 0.62 -28.63 -1.51
C GLY A 400 0.44 -28.61 -3.03
N GLU A 401 -0.73 -29.02 -3.52
CA GLU A 401 -1.11 -29.00 -4.94
C GLU A 401 -1.24 -27.56 -5.44
N LEU A 402 -0.77 -27.34 -6.67
CA LEU A 402 -0.86 -26.06 -7.37
C LEU A 402 -1.91 -26.18 -8.48
N THR A 403 -2.84 -25.24 -8.53
CA THR A 403 -3.81 -25.10 -9.62
C THR A 403 -3.66 -23.70 -10.22
N VAL A 404 -3.33 -23.63 -11.52
CA VAL A 404 -3.39 -22.36 -12.24
C VAL A 404 -4.86 -22.03 -12.50
N VAL A 405 -5.24 -20.78 -12.30
CA VAL A 405 -6.60 -20.31 -12.62
C VAL A 405 -6.69 -20.11 -14.14
N ASP A 406 -7.04 -21.20 -14.84
CA ASP A 406 -7.27 -21.28 -16.27
C ASP A 406 -8.47 -22.19 -16.60
N GLY A 407 -9.09 -22.06 -17.78
CA GLY A 407 -10.15 -22.99 -18.24
C GLY A 407 -11.43 -22.35 -18.76
N ASP A 408 -12.30 -23.17 -19.38
CA ASP A 408 -13.64 -22.87 -19.93
C ASP A 408 -13.88 -21.40 -20.37
N GLY A 409 -13.13 -20.95 -21.37
CA GLY A 409 -13.30 -19.62 -21.97
C GLY A 409 -12.67 -18.48 -21.17
N PHE A 410 -12.12 -18.74 -19.98
CA PHE A 410 -11.35 -17.76 -19.23
C PHE A 410 -9.90 -17.69 -19.72
N THR A 411 -9.47 -16.49 -20.10
CA THR A 411 -8.08 -16.15 -20.41
C THR A 411 -7.60 -15.09 -19.42
N PRO A 412 -6.51 -15.34 -18.66
CA PRO A 412 -5.90 -14.33 -17.81
C PRO A 412 -5.56 -13.04 -18.58
N ALA A 413 -5.59 -11.90 -17.89
CA ALA A 413 -5.16 -10.64 -18.49
C ALA A 413 -3.67 -10.69 -18.87
N ASP A 414 -3.23 -9.81 -19.78
CA ASP A 414 -1.83 -9.71 -20.21
C ASP A 414 -0.86 -9.20 -19.12
N SER A 415 -1.43 -8.69 -18.04
CA SER A 415 -0.75 -8.12 -16.89
C SER A 415 -1.72 -8.03 -15.72
N LEU A 416 -1.18 -8.03 -14.50
CA LEU A 416 -2.00 -7.89 -13.30
C LEU A 416 -2.59 -6.48 -13.19
N LYS A 417 -3.86 -6.31 -13.58
CA LYS A 417 -4.58 -5.02 -13.47
C LYS A 417 -4.99 -4.67 -12.04
N PHE A 418 -5.28 -5.69 -11.24
CA PHE A 418 -5.56 -5.58 -9.81
C PHE A 418 -5.28 -6.91 -9.08
N LEU A 419 -5.10 -6.85 -7.76
CA LEU A 419 -4.84 -8.03 -6.94
C LEU A 419 -6.05 -8.97 -6.88
N PRO A 420 -5.86 -10.29 -7.01
CA PRO A 420 -6.94 -11.24 -6.84
C PRO A 420 -7.51 -11.18 -5.41
N HIS A 421 -8.83 -11.24 -5.29
CA HIS A 421 -9.50 -11.21 -4.00
C HIS A 421 -10.49 -12.37 -3.87
N TRP A 422 -10.44 -13.09 -2.76
CA TRP A 422 -11.36 -14.18 -2.52
C TRP A 422 -12.75 -13.65 -2.15
N LEU A 423 -13.79 -14.19 -2.78
CA LEU A 423 -15.18 -13.93 -2.47
C LEU A 423 -15.75 -15.01 -1.54
N SER A 424 -15.35 -16.26 -1.80
CA SER A 424 -15.69 -17.45 -1.02
C SER A 424 -14.50 -18.40 -1.04
N ASP A 425 -14.65 -19.61 -0.50
CA ASP A 425 -13.57 -20.61 -0.52
C ASP A 425 -13.23 -21.13 -1.92
N ASP A 426 -14.18 -21.04 -2.85
CA ASP A 426 -14.08 -21.56 -4.21
C ASP A 426 -14.17 -20.44 -5.27
N VAL A 427 -14.57 -19.22 -4.92
CA VAL A 427 -14.73 -18.12 -5.87
C VAL A 427 -13.70 -17.03 -5.62
N ILE A 428 -12.94 -16.69 -6.65
CA ILE A 428 -11.92 -15.65 -6.65
C ILE A 428 -12.25 -14.58 -7.70
N CYS A 429 -12.10 -13.32 -7.33
CA CYS A 429 -12.25 -12.15 -8.21
C CYS A 429 -10.87 -11.79 -8.78
N LEU A 430 -10.72 -11.78 -10.10
CA LEU A 430 -9.44 -11.47 -10.77
C LEU A 430 -9.64 -10.84 -12.17
N PRO A 431 -8.61 -10.18 -12.73
CA PRO A 431 -8.68 -9.65 -14.09
C PRO A 431 -8.54 -10.76 -15.15
N GLY A 432 -9.35 -10.71 -16.21
CA GLY A 432 -9.20 -11.56 -17.40
C GLY A 432 -10.33 -11.40 -18.40
N SER A 433 -10.38 -12.23 -19.43
CA SER A 433 -11.43 -12.24 -20.48
C SER A 433 -12.18 -13.57 -20.48
N LEU A 434 -13.49 -13.54 -20.75
CA LEU A 434 -14.32 -14.75 -20.93
C LEU A 434 -14.62 -15.11 -22.39
N ASP A 435 -14.16 -14.30 -23.33
CA ASP A 435 -14.39 -14.52 -24.75
C ASP A 435 -13.09 -14.98 -25.44
N ASP A 436 -13.22 -15.95 -26.36
CA ASP A 436 -12.12 -16.43 -27.24
C ASP A 436 -11.58 -15.34 -28.18
N ASN A 437 -12.17 -14.13 -28.15
CA ASN A 437 -11.70 -12.97 -28.86
C ASN A 437 -10.88 -12.08 -27.91
N PRO A 438 -9.54 -12.25 -27.86
CA PRO A 438 -8.63 -11.48 -26.98
C PRO A 438 -8.60 -9.96 -27.25
N GLY A 439 -9.45 -9.44 -28.15
CA GLY A 439 -9.58 -8.01 -28.46
C GLY A 439 -10.67 -7.26 -27.70
N GLN A 440 -11.48 -7.91 -26.84
CA GLN A 440 -12.56 -7.23 -26.09
C GLN A 440 -12.12 -6.53 -24.79
N GLY A 441 -10.83 -6.54 -24.47
CA GLY A 441 -10.27 -5.88 -23.28
C GLY A 441 -10.34 -6.74 -22.02
N THR A 442 -9.78 -6.25 -20.92
CA THR A 442 -9.80 -6.97 -19.64
C THR A 442 -11.15 -6.78 -18.96
N GLU A 443 -11.69 -7.82 -18.35
CA GLU A 443 -12.90 -7.80 -17.52
C GLU A 443 -12.54 -8.09 -16.04
N VAL A 444 -13.47 -7.75 -15.14
CA VAL A 444 -13.48 -8.20 -13.75
C VAL A 444 -14.25 -9.51 -13.72
N VAL A 445 -13.56 -10.61 -13.44
CA VAL A 445 -14.12 -11.96 -13.49
C VAL A 445 -14.22 -12.55 -12.09
N LEU A 446 -15.39 -13.09 -11.77
CA LEU A 446 -15.58 -14.02 -10.65
C LEU A 446 -15.38 -15.43 -11.17
N TYR A 447 -14.27 -16.07 -10.80
CA TYR A 447 -13.90 -17.41 -11.24
C TYR A 447 -14.17 -18.43 -10.13
N ASP A 448 -14.97 -19.46 -10.44
CA ASP A 448 -15.24 -20.59 -9.56
C ASP A 448 -14.25 -21.73 -9.83
N LEU A 449 -13.40 -22.04 -8.85
CA LEU A 449 -12.35 -23.06 -8.93
C LEU A 449 -12.90 -24.49 -9.05
N LYS A 450 -14.10 -24.74 -8.54
CA LYS A 450 -14.71 -26.07 -8.55
C LYS A 450 -15.38 -26.34 -9.89
N GLU A 451 -16.10 -25.35 -10.41
CA GLU A 451 -16.74 -25.44 -11.72
C GLU A 451 -15.77 -25.16 -12.87
N LYS A 452 -14.62 -24.53 -12.58
CA LYS A 452 -13.63 -24.03 -13.53
C LYS A 452 -14.21 -23.04 -14.53
N LYS A 453 -15.13 -22.19 -14.06
CA LYS A 453 -15.87 -21.24 -14.89
C LYS A 453 -15.79 -19.84 -14.33
N GLY A 454 -15.60 -18.88 -15.22
CA GLY A 454 -15.66 -17.46 -14.88
C GLY A 454 -16.98 -16.81 -15.29
N ARG A 455 -17.37 -15.77 -14.56
CA ARG A 455 -18.44 -14.84 -14.93
C ARG A 455 -17.94 -13.40 -14.79
N SER A 456 -18.12 -12.61 -15.84
CA SER A 456 -17.78 -11.20 -15.85
C SER A 456 -18.82 -10.43 -15.04
N ILE A 457 -18.35 -9.54 -14.18
CA ILE A 457 -19.20 -8.58 -13.46
C ILE A 457 -19.00 -7.16 -13.98
N SER A 458 -18.07 -6.92 -14.91
CA SER A 458 -17.78 -5.59 -15.45
C SER A 458 -18.23 -5.37 -16.88
N ARG A 459 -18.82 -6.38 -17.54
CA ARG A 459 -19.16 -6.32 -18.97
C ARG A 459 -20.05 -5.13 -19.35
N ASP A 460 -21.01 -4.83 -18.49
CA ASP A 460 -21.98 -3.75 -18.69
C ASP A 460 -21.61 -2.46 -17.92
N TRP A 461 -20.39 -2.37 -17.38
CA TRP A 461 -19.96 -1.17 -16.68
C TRP A 461 -19.78 0.00 -17.65
N PRO A 462 -20.10 1.24 -17.22
CA PRO A 462 -19.87 2.41 -18.04
C PRO A 462 -18.38 2.59 -18.32
N LYS A 463 -18.03 3.10 -19.51
CA LYS A 463 -16.63 3.33 -19.91
C LYS A 463 -15.83 4.16 -18.90
N ALA A 464 -16.47 5.12 -18.22
CA ALA A 464 -15.83 5.91 -17.17
C ALA A 464 -15.35 5.07 -15.97
N ALA A 465 -15.95 3.91 -15.74
CA ALA A 465 -15.55 2.98 -14.69
C ALA A 465 -14.42 2.03 -15.10
N THR A 466 -14.23 1.78 -16.40
CA THR A 466 -13.25 0.81 -16.91
C THR A 466 -12.01 1.47 -17.52
N SER A 467 -12.11 2.71 -18.01
CA SER A 467 -10.99 3.40 -18.68
C SER A 467 -9.83 3.66 -17.71
N LYS A 468 -8.59 3.45 -18.18
CA LYS A 468 -7.34 3.51 -17.39
C LYS A 468 -7.26 2.52 -16.22
N PHE A 469 -8.19 1.58 -16.16
CA PHE A 469 -8.22 0.50 -15.17
C PHE A 469 -8.13 -0.87 -15.85
N LEU A 470 -9.07 -1.16 -16.75
CA LEU A 470 -9.17 -2.43 -17.48
C LEU A 470 -8.74 -2.34 -18.96
N GLU A 471 -8.62 -1.12 -19.48
CA GLU A 471 -8.20 -0.80 -20.86
C GLU A 471 -6.68 -0.73 -21.05
#